data_AF-A0A031JAR2-F1
#
_entry.id   AF-A0A031JAR2-F1
#
_cell.length_a   1.000
_cell.length_b   1.000
_cell.length_c   1.000
_cell.angle_alpha   90.00
_cell.angle_beta   90.00
_cell.angle_gamma   90.00
#
_symmetry.space_group_name_H-M   'P 1'
#
loop_
_entity.id
_entity.type
_entity.pdbx_description
1 polymer ?
#
loop_
_entity_poly.entity_id
_entity_poly.type
_entity_poly.pdbx_seq_one_letter_code
_entity_poly.pdbx_strand_id
1 'polypeptide(L)'
;MMTDYVRLLEANNAIQTIGDDTYWLCVTRTVQESKLFPVPSYMLLSYLCCFYRYPELLRKVEAVMPAEEVGDRSRLIGGKLGNLPGWALPTFYLLGREILINFGMLAPEDAAEDVAYVMDFWRRFKLAQQREDGHLNAREFGQRVQHLPERRVQRFHSELLPCKPGDRLGHAAQAFLATVSQYGFLVSCESRCALNNSGPYRLAEDREMIIRDFSDLAEGDYPWLDGVAGDIPFSNLTVTMEATGCQFYLMDDWGSFESRPEFTADKLTGVGLYTSDALSGGYIPVGMGSAEELAATFEDLTDRIRKATVELWKRTATWSRDEMMDAGALVYFSLIKEIAHIAGVYDVNDWMTIDPRADRFRSLFNDEFGRDFLGEMVGLVSLPSQQLNRYAMMQHNNNPVRYISQIPYSVLQREGTGGKLAPIGPGVSHLPPKQDLYTTTAGRLPLAEYNARARALQPAQMAPEYRFICDTTAKFHPDDAQVQALYRLEQEGSPLAGRGVGLSRDDVEAIRSARA
;
A
#
# COMPACT_ATOMS: atom_id res chain seq x y z
N MET A 1 17.37 16.77 -14.13
CA MET A 1 18.62 17.28 -13.51
C MET A 1 19.55 16.09 -13.44
N MET A 2 20.74 16.22 -14.02
CA MET A 2 21.72 15.14 -14.10
C MET A 2 22.06 14.64 -12.69
N THR A 3 22.27 13.33 -12.52
CA THR A 3 22.61 12.74 -11.22
C THR A 3 23.98 13.26 -10.77
N ASP A 4 24.01 14.08 -9.72
CA ASP A 4 25.25 14.50 -9.07
C ASP A 4 25.71 13.47 -8.03
N TYR A 5 26.89 13.72 -7.43
CA TYR A 5 27.47 12.79 -6.47
C TYR A 5 26.58 12.56 -5.24
N VAL A 6 25.92 13.59 -4.73
CA VAL A 6 25.07 13.49 -3.52
C VAL A 6 23.82 12.69 -3.84
N ARG A 7 23.12 13.01 -4.95
CA ARG A 7 21.93 12.26 -5.37
C ARG A 7 22.27 10.79 -5.66
N LEU A 8 23.45 10.50 -6.21
CA LEU A 8 23.89 9.12 -6.42
C LEU A 8 24.11 8.38 -5.10
N LEU A 9 24.72 9.02 -4.10
CA LEU A 9 24.89 8.44 -2.77
C LEU A 9 23.54 8.14 -2.12
N GLU A 10 22.60 9.07 -2.19
CA GLU A 10 21.25 8.89 -1.65
C GLU A 10 20.49 7.77 -2.35
N ALA A 11 20.53 7.71 -3.69
CA ALA A 11 19.89 6.66 -4.46
C ALA A 11 20.48 5.28 -4.13
N ASN A 12 21.81 5.15 -4.07
CA ASN A 12 22.46 3.88 -3.75
C ASN A 12 22.26 3.44 -2.30
N ASN A 13 22.12 4.39 -1.36
CA ASN A 13 21.72 4.10 0.01
C ASN A 13 20.28 3.56 0.05
N ALA A 14 19.35 4.23 -0.62
CA ALA A 14 17.96 3.81 -0.73
C ALA A 14 17.82 2.41 -1.36
N ILE A 15 18.56 2.13 -2.45
CA ILE A 15 18.61 0.81 -3.11
C ILE A 15 19.14 -0.26 -2.15
N GLN A 16 20.19 0.02 -1.38
CA GLN A 16 20.76 -0.93 -0.42
C GLN A 16 19.74 -1.23 0.69
N THR A 17 19.17 -0.19 1.29
CA THR A 17 18.19 -0.30 2.38
C THR A 17 16.98 -1.13 1.97
N ILE A 18 16.38 -0.86 0.80
CA ILE A 18 15.21 -1.61 0.33
C ILE A 18 15.57 -3.04 -0.09
N GLY A 19 16.77 -3.25 -0.63
CA GLY A 19 17.26 -4.58 -0.99
C GLY A 19 17.46 -5.49 0.21
N ASP A 20 18.04 -4.97 1.29
CA ASP A 20 18.23 -5.72 2.54
C ASP A 20 16.89 -6.08 3.19
N ASP A 21 15.97 -5.12 3.28
CA ASP A 21 14.62 -5.35 3.80
C ASP A 21 13.84 -6.38 2.97
N THR A 22 13.88 -6.25 1.63
CA THR A 22 13.21 -7.19 0.73
C THR A 22 13.75 -8.62 0.87
N TYR A 23 15.07 -8.77 0.97
CA TYR A 23 15.65 -10.10 1.21
C TYR A 23 15.15 -10.71 2.52
N TRP A 24 15.14 -9.92 3.60
CA TRP A 24 14.64 -10.39 4.89
C TRP A 24 13.18 -10.84 4.81
N LEU A 25 12.33 -10.09 4.11
CA LEU A 25 10.93 -10.45 3.88
C LEU A 25 10.83 -11.77 3.08
N CYS A 26 11.63 -11.94 2.03
CA CYS A 26 11.62 -13.15 1.21
C CYS A 26 12.06 -14.41 1.98
N VAL A 27 13.08 -14.32 2.84
CA VAL A 27 13.61 -15.53 3.53
C VAL A 27 12.88 -15.89 4.82
N THR A 28 12.16 -14.94 5.42
CA THR A 28 11.36 -15.18 6.63
C THR A 28 9.90 -15.55 6.35
N ARG A 29 9.53 -15.64 5.07
CA ARG A 29 8.18 -15.92 4.59
C ARG A 29 8.17 -17.06 3.58
N THR A 30 7.04 -17.75 3.50
CA THR A 30 6.87 -18.85 2.54
C THR A 30 6.55 -18.29 1.16
N VAL A 31 7.28 -18.77 0.15
CA VAL A 31 6.98 -18.49 -1.27
C VAL A 31 5.57 -19.01 -1.60
N GLN A 32 4.74 -18.14 -2.17
CA GLN A 32 3.39 -18.52 -2.61
C GLN A 32 3.45 -19.07 -4.04
N GLU A 33 3.01 -20.32 -4.19
CA GLU A 33 2.64 -20.87 -5.48
C GLU A 33 1.12 -20.97 -5.57
N SER A 34 0.57 -20.54 -6.70
CA SER A 34 -0.83 -20.72 -7.04
C SER A 34 -0.99 -21.90 -7.99
N LYS A 35 -2.12 -22.61 -7.87
CA LYS A 35 -2.55 -23.59 -8.88
C LYS A 35 -3.53 -23.01 -9.90
N LEU A 36 -4.03 -21.80 -9.66
CA LEU A 36 -5.00 -21.12 -10.51
C LEU A 36 -4.34 -20.09 -11.41
N PHE A 37 -3.46 -19.26 -10.86
CA PHE A 37 -2.75 -18.20 -11.58
C PHE A 37 -1.27 -18.53 -11.73
N PRO A 38 -0.63 -18.11 -12.84
CA PRO A 38 0.81 -18.28 -13.03
C PRO A 38 1.60 -17.21 -12.25
N VAL A 39 1.55 -17.27 -10.91
CA VAL A 39 2.03 -16.21 -9.99
C VAL A 39 3.46 -15.75 -10.28
N PRO A 40 4.48 -16.64 -10.31
CA PRO A 40 5.84 -16.19 -10.58
C PRO A 40 5.98 -15.51 -11.95
N SER A 41 5.30 -16.03 -12.96
CA SER A 41 5.35 -15.53 -14.33
C SER A 41 4.74 -14.14 -14.46
N TYR A 42 3.56 -13.91 -13.87
CA TYR A 42 2.94 -12.59 -13.93
C TYR A 42 3.71 -11.58 -13.07
N MET A 43 4.37 -12.00 -11.98
CA MET A 43 5.19 -11.12 -11.15
C MET A 43 6.38 -10.60 -11.97
N LEU A 44 7.09 -11.46 -12.69
CA LEU A 44 8.20 -11.05 -13.57
C LEU A 44 7.71 -10.07 -14.66
N LEU A 45 6.56 -10.34 -15.28
CA LEU A 45 5.97 -9.44 -16.26
C LEU A 45 5.63 -8.08 -15.64
N SER A 46 5.06 -8.07 -14.44
CA SER A 46 4.72 -6.84 -13.70
C SER A 46 5.95 -6.00 -13.40
N TYR A 47 7.07 -6.62 -13.00
CA TYR A 47 8.30 -5.92 -12.66
C TYR A 47 8.90 -5.21 -13.87
N LEU A 48 8.86 -5.88 -15.04
CA LEU A 48 9.24 -5.23 -16.29
C LEU A 48 8.34 -4.04 -16.63
N CYS A 49 7.01 -4.16 -16.46
CA CYS A 49 6.10 -3.04 -16.62
C CYS A 49 6.41 -1.87 -15.67
N CYS A 50 6.71 -2.17 -14.39
CA CYS A 50 7.10 -1.17 -13.40
C CYS A 50 8.36 -0.42 -13.87
N PHE A 51 9.41 -1.15 -14.26
CA PHE A 51 10.65 -0.55 -14.76
C PHE A 51 10.41 0.40 -15.94
N TYR A 52 9.63 -0.05 -16.93
CA TYR A 52 9.41 0.71 -18.15
C TYR A 52 8.47 1.91 -17.99
N ARG A 53 7.51 1.87 -17.05
CA ARG A 53 6.44 2.89 -16.97
C ARG A 53 6.54 3.81 -15.77
N TYR A 54 6.99 3.35 -14.60
CA TYR A 54 6.95 4.16 -13.37
C TYR A 54 7.63 5.52 -13.50
N PRO A 55 8.82 5.69 -14.11
CA PRO A 55 9.45 7.00 -14.17
C PRO A 55 8.59 8.08 -14.84
N GLU A 56 7.84 7.74 -15.89
CA GLU A 56 6.96 8.70 -16.55
C GLU A 56 5.64 8.90 -15.81
N LEU A 57 5.05 7.83 -15.27
CA LEU A 57 3.82 7.91 -14.48
C LEU A 57 4.02 8.75 -13.21
N LEU A 58 5.15 8.59 -12.53
CA LEU A 58 5.52 9.38 -11.36
C LEU A 58 5.74 10.85 -11.73
N ARG A 59 6.35 11.14 -12.90
CA ARG A 59 6.49 12.52 -13.39
C ARG A 59 5.15 13.15 -13.73
N LYS A 60 4.22 12.38 -14.30
CA LYS A 60 2.85 12.83 -14.59
C LYS A 60 2.13 13.26 -13.31
N VAL A 61 2.31 12.51 -12.22
CA VAL A 61 1.78 12.84 -10.89
C VAL A 61 2.48 14.07 -10.32
N GLU A 62 3.82 14.06 -10.32
CA GLU A 62 4.64 15.12 -9.72
C GLU A 62 4.51 16.47 -10.44
N ALA A 63 4.14 16.47 -11.72
CA ALA A 63 3.83 17.67 -12.48
C ALA A 63 2.67 18.48 -11.90
N VAL A 64 1.79 17.85 -11.11
CA VAL A 64 0.65 18.53 -10.46
C VAL A 64 0.66 18.44 -8.93
N MET A 65 1.33 17.43 -8.35
CA MET A 65 1.37 17.22 -6.91
C MET A 65 2.71 16.61 -6.49
N PRO A 66 3.54 17.32 -5.69
CA PRO A 66 4.81 16.79 -5.19
C PRO A 66 4.64 15.48 -4.40
N ALA A 67 5.66 14.62 -4.43
CA ALA A 67 5.65 13.33 -3.71
C ALA A 67 5.35 13.49 -2.21
N GLU A 68 5.84 14.56 -1.60
CA GLU A 68 5.61 14.91 -0.20
C GLU A 68 4.14 15.18 0.09
N GLU A 69 3.45 15.85 -0.83
CA GLU A 69 2.03 16.16 -0.67
C GLU A 69 1.16 14.91 -0.85
N VAL A 70 1.54 14.03 -1.78
CA VAL A 70 0.92 12.69 -1.89
C VAL A 70 1.14 11.90 -0.60
N GLY A 71 2.36 11.95 -0.03
CA GLY A 71 2.71 11.31 1.24
C GLY A 71 1.87 11.83 2.41
N ASP A 72 1.73 13.15 2.56
CA ASP A 72 0.86 13.75 3.57
C ASP A 72 -0.62 13.36 3.38
N ARG A 73 -1.14 13.36 2.14
CA ARG A 73 -2.53 12.96 1.84
C ARG A 73 -2.78 11.49 2.15
N SER A 74 -1.79 10.63 1.93
CA SER A 74 -1.91 9.18 2.21
C SER A 74 -2.22 8.87 3.67
N ARG A 75 -1.88 9.77 4.61
CA ARG A 75 -2.12 9.59 6.06
C ARG A 75 -3.57 9.83 6.47
N LEU A 76 -4.38 10.42 5.58
CA LEU A 76 -5.79 10.76 5.84
C LEU A 76 -6.76 9.75 5.23
N ILE A 77 -6.25 8.79 4.47
CA ILE A 77 -7.07 7.79 3.79
C ILE A 77 -6.52 6.39 4.09
N GLY A 78 -7.41 5.45 4.34
CA GLY A 78 -7.13 4.04 4.16
C GLY A 78 -7.06 3.64 2.69
N GLY A 79 -6.99 2.34 2.43
CA GLY A 79 -6.88 1.80 1.07
C GLY A 79 -5.44 1.42 0.72
N LYS A 80 -5.06 1.55 -0.57
CA LYS A 80 -3.78 1.02 -1.05
C LYS A 80 -2.54 1.77 -0.56
N LEU A 81 -2.58 3.07 -0.24
CA LEU A 81 -1.35 3.81 0.07
C LEU A 81 -0.72 3.53 1.45
N GLY A 82 -0.99 2.34 2.01
CA GLY A 82 -0.28 1.84 3.17
C GLY A 82 1.16 1.41 2.89
N ASN A 83 1.71 0.61 3.80
CA ASN A 83 3.13 0.29 3.78
C ASN A 83 3.52 -0.68 2.66
N LEU A 84 2.62 -1.60 2.29
CA LEU A 84 2.83 -2.53 1.18
C LEU A 84 3.14 -1.81 -0.15
N PRO A 85 2.35 -0.82 -0.61
CA PRO A 85 2.74 -0.05 -1.80
C PRO A 85 3.93 0.88 -1.58
N GLY A 86 4.16 1.32 -0.35
CA GLY A 86 5.40 1.98 0.04
C GLY A 86 6.64 1.12 -0.25
N TRP A 87 6.62 -0.17 0.08
CA TRP A 87 7.72 -1.10 -0.22
C TRP A 87 7.75 -1.52 -1.69
N ALA A 88 6.60 -1.80 -2.29
CA ALA A 88 6.51 -2.32 -3.64
C ALA A 88 6.95 -1.32 -4.70
N LEU A 89 6.69 -0.01 -4.50
CA LEU A 89 7.03 1.05 -5.46
C LEU A 89 8.48 0.96 -5.93
N PRO A 90 9.49 1.10 -5.05
CA PRO A 90 10.89 0.99 -5.47
C PRO A 90 11.25 -0.45 -5.81
N THR A 91 10.73 -1.43 -5.06
CA THR A 91 11.17 -2.83 -5.17
C THR A 91 10.81 -3.43 -6.52
N PHE A 92 9.56 -3.29 -6.97
CA PHE A 92 9.10 -3.87 -8.24
C PHE A 92 9.77 -3.19 -9.44
N TYR A 93 10.00 -1.87 -9.35
CA TYR A 93 10.78 -1.12 -10.32
C TYR A 93 12.22 -1.64 -10.44
N LEU A 94 12.90 -1.81 -9.29
CA LEU A 94 14.28 -2.28 -9.23
C LEU A 94 14.42 -3.75 -9.64
N LEU A 95 13.48 -4.63 -9.26
CA LEU A 95 13.47 -6.03 -9.70
C LEU A 95 13.27 -6.13 -11.22
N GLY A 96 12.48 -5.24 -11.82
CA GLY A 96 12.36 -5.13 -13.27
C GLY A 96 13.69 -4.79 -13.94
N ARG A 97 14.46 -3.88 -13.33
CA ARG A 97 15.83 -3.58 -13.74
C ARG A 97 16.76 -4.78 -13.58
N GLU A 98 16.70 -5.50 -12.47
CA GLU A 98 17.53 -6.69 -12.24
C GLU A 98 17.25 -7.77 -13.29
N ILE A 99 15.99 -8.02 -13.66
CA ILE A 99 15.66 -8.95 -14.76
C ILE A 99 16.42 -8.57 -16.03
N LEU A 100 16.34 -7.30 -16.43
CA LEU A 100 16.94 -6.82 -17.68
C LEU A 100 18.48 -6.83 -17.65
N ILE A 101 19.10 -6.55 -16.50
CA ILE A 101 20.55 -6.68 -16.34
C ILE A 101 20.98 -8.14 -16.51
N ASN A 102 20.28 -9.07 -15.86
CA ASN A 102 20.61 -10.50 -15.94
C ASN A 102 20.30 -11.10 -17.31
N PHE A 103 19.37 -10.51 -18.08
CA PHE A 103 19.14 -10.86 -19.49
C PHE A 103 20.15 -10.23 -20.45
N GLY A 104 21.10 -9.42 -19.95
CA GLY A 104 22.08 -8.71 -20.78
C GLY A 104 21.47 -7.60 -21.64
N MET A 105 20.26 -7.14 -21.30
CA MET A 105 19.52 -6.09 -22.00
C MET A 105 19.89 -4.69 -21.48
N LEU A 106 20.40 -4.60 -20.26
CA LEU A 106 20.88 -3.38 -19.62
C LEU A 106 22.24 -3.62 -18.95
N ALA A 107 23.07 -2.58 -18.93
CA ALA A 107 24.17 -2.44 -18.00
C ALA A 107 23.70 -1.71 -16.72
N PRO A 108 24.41 -1.84 -15.60
CA PRO A 108 24.06 -1.14 -14.35
C PRO A 108 24.04 0.40 -14.47
N GLU A 109 24.79 0.99 -15.39
CA GLU A 109 24.75 2.42 -15.70
C GLU A 109 23.49 2.88 -16.43
N ASP A 110 22.76 2.00 -17.11
CA ASP A 110 21.63 2.41 -17.93
C ASP A 110 20.47 2.94 -17.08
N ALA A 111 19.78 3.95 -17.62
CA ALA A 111 18.66 4.64 -16.97
C ALA A 111 18.98 5.24 -15.59
N ALA A 112 20.26 5.52 -15.27
CA ALA A 112 20.67 6.02 -13.95
C ALA A 112 19.91 7.26 -13.47
N GLU A 113 19.52 8.18 -14.37
CA GLU A 113 18.69 9.34 -14.02
C GLU A 113 17.27 8.95 -13.59
N ASP A 114 16.66 7.99 -14.28
CA ASP A 114 15.33 7.49 -13.94
C ASP A 114 15.36 6.70 -12.63
N VAL A 115 16.38 5.85 -12.44
CA VAL A 115 16.54 5.09 -11.20
C VAL A 115 16.71 6.05 -10.02
N ALA A 116 17.62 7.01 -10.12
CA ALA A 116 17.81 8.01 -9.07
C ALA A 116 16.54 8.84 -8.82
N TYR A 117 15.78 9.15 -9.87
CA TYR A 117 14.51 9.86 -9.77
C TYR A 117 13.44 9.05 -9.02
N VAL A 118 13.24 7.77 -9.36
CA VAL A 118 12.27 6.89 -8.69
C VAL A 118 12.62 6.75 -7.21
N MET A 119 13.90 6.54 -6.88
CA MET A 119 14.35 6.43 -5.48
C MET A 119 14.14 7.73 -4.71
N ASP A 120 14.38 8.89 -5.35
CA ASP A 120 14.15 10.19 -4.73
C ASP A 120 12.66 10.46 -4.47
N PHE A 121 11.80 10.21 -5.47
CA PHE A 121 10.34 10.30 -5.32
C PHE A 121 9.87 9.43 -4.16
N TRP A 122 10.28 8.16 -4.14
CA TRP A 122 9.92 7.20 -3.10
C TRP A 122 10.34 7.69 -1.70
N ARG A 123 11.59 8.15 -1.56
CA ARG A 123 12.11 8.65 -0.29
C ARG A 123 11.30 9.84 0.21
N ARG A 124 11.02 10.82 -0.65
CA ARG A 124 10.21 12.01 -0.29
C ARG A 124 8.79 11.63 0.11
N PHE A 125 8.16 10.73 -0.65
CA PHE A 125 6.84 10.18 -0.31
C PHE A 125 6.84 9.49 1.06
N LYS A 126 7.77 8.56 1.30
CA LYS A 126 7.83 7.80 2.56
C LYS A 126 8.17 8.67 3.77
N LEU A 127 9.12 9.61 3.65
CA LEU A 127 9.45 10.52 4.74
C LEU A 127 8.30 11.46 5.09
N ALA A 128 7.48 11.88 4.11
CA ALA A 128 6.27 12.65 4.39
C ALA A 128 5.18 11.78 5.05
N GLN A 129 4.99 10.56 4.56
CA GLN A 129 4.05 9.59 5.15
C GLN A 129 4.42 9.23 6.60
N GLN A 130 5.71 9.04 6.88
CA GLN A 130 6.26 8.60 8.17
C GLN A 130 6.89 9.74 8.97
N ARG A 131 6.44 10.97 8.75
CA ARG A 131 7.11 12.18 9.28
C ARG A 131 7.22 12.28 10.80
N GLU A 132 6.45 11.49 11.54
CA GLU A 132 6.47 11.53 13.01
C GLU A 132 7.70 10.83 13.61
N ASP A 133 8.34 9.90 12.88
CA ASP A 133 9.55 9.21 13.33
C ASP A 133 10.65 9.06 12.26
N GLY A 134 10.33 9.22 10.98
CA GLY A 134 11.29 9.37 9.88
C GLY A 134 11.78 8.07 9.24
N HIS A 135 11.15 6.92 9.47
CA HIS A 135 11.53 5.66 8.82
C HIS A 135 11.08 5.54 7.35
N LEU A 136 11.84 4.79 6.55
CA LEU A 136 11.47 4.46 5.16
C LEU A 136 10.77 3.11 5.02
N ASN A 137 11.08 2.16 5.91
CA ASN A 137 10.50 0.81 5.96
C ASN A 137 10.33 0.35 7.41
N ALA A 138 9.54 -0.69 7.62
CA ALA A 138 9.20 -1.17 8.95
C ALA A 138 10.44 -1.60 9.74
N ARG A 139 11.46 -2.15 9.06
CA ARG A 139 12.73 -2.55 9.66
C ARG A 139 13.42 -1.42 10.42
N GLU A 140 13.44 -0.22 9.86
CA GLU A 140 14.03 0.97 10.51
C GLU A 140 13.29 1.40 11.78
N PHE A 141 12.03 0.97 11.95
CA PHE A 141 11.20 1.29 13.11
C PHE A 141 10.89 0.08 14.00
N GLY A 142 11.80 -0.91 14.01
CA GLY A 142 11.68 -2.09 14.85
C GLY A 142 10.50 -2.99 14.46
N GLN A 143 10.24 -3.09 13.16
CA GLN A 143 9.14 -3.84 12.56
C GLN A 143 7.76 -3.34 12.99
N ARG A 144 7.58 -2.02 12.91
CA ARG A 144 6.31 -1.35 13.16
C ARG A 144 5.96 -0.42 12.01
N VAL A 145 4.67 -0.23 11.79
CA VAL A 145 4.14 0.60 10.71
C VAL A 145 3.18 1.62 11.32
N GLN A 146 3.71 2.59 12.04
CA GLN A 146 2.93 3.63 12.72
C GLN A 146 3.00 4.94 11.92
N HIS A 147 2.05 5.16 11.03
CA HIS A 147 2.03 6.35 10.15
C HIS A 147 0.93 7.35 10.51
N LEU A 148 -0.03 6.94 11.34
CA LEU A 148 -1.12 7.81 11.77
C LEU A 148 -0.68 8.73 12.92
N PRO A 149 -1.06 10.02 12.87
CA PRO A 149 -0.78 10.95 13.96
C PRO A 149 -1.60 10.63 15.21
N GLU A 150 -1.12 11.07 16.37
CA GLU A 150 -1.78 10.88 17.67
C GLU A 150 -3.27 11.22 17.63
N ARG A 151 -3.63 12.40 17.11
CA ARG A 151 -5.03 12.87 17.01
C ARG A 151 -5.96 11.90 16.27
N ARG A 152 -5.46 11.18 15.26
CA ARG A 152 -6.23 10.19 14.51
C ARG A 152 -6.38 8.90 15.31
N VAL A 153 -5.29 8.45 15.92
CA VAL A 153 -5.28 7.27 16.80
C VAL A 153 -6.22 7.46 17.99
N GLN A 154 -6.24 8.64 18.61
CA GLN A 154 -7.17 9.00 19.69
C GLN A 154 -8.63 8.94 19.23
N ARG A 155 -8.93 9.46 18.04
CA ARG A 155 -10.29 9.38 17.48
C ARG A 155 -10.72 7.92 17.32
N PHE A 156 -9.91 7.09 16.65
CA PHE A 156 -10.23 5.67 16.51
C PHE A 156 -10.41 4.99 17.86
N HIS A 157 -9.50 5.22 18.81
CA HIS A 157 -9.63 4.70 20.18
C HIS A 157 -10.98 5.09 20.81
N SER A 158 -11.40 6.35 20.69
CA SER A 158 -12.67 6.83 21.26
C SER A 158 -13.92 6.26 20.58
N GLU A 159 -13.82 5.91 19.29
CA GLU A 159 -14.95 5.46 18.47
C GLU A 159 -15.14 3.95 18.48
N LEU A 160 -14.11 3.17 18.88
CA LEU A 160 -14.14 1.71 18.96
C LEU A 160 -15.34 1.20 19.77
N LEU A 161 -16.13 0.34 19.15
CA LEU A 161 -17.23 -0.34 19.81
C LEU A 161 -16.71 -1.62 20.49
N PRO A 162 -17.00 -1.83 21.79
CA PRO A 162 -16.54 -3.01 22.49
C PRO A 162 -17.22 -4.26 21.94
N CYS A 163 -16.45 -5.34 21.79
CA CYS A 163 -16.96 -6.66 21.45
C CYS A 163 -16.35 -7.71 22.38
N LYS A 164 -17.05 -8.83 22.55
CA LYS A 164 -16.64 -9.96 23.37
C LYS A 164 -16.65 -11.24 22.56
N PRO A 165 -15.83 -12.23 22.92
CA PRO A 165 -15.85 -13.53 22.26
C PRO A 165 -17.26 -14.13 22.31
N GLY A 166 -17.82 -14.45 21.14
CA GLY A 166 -19.14 -15.06 21.01
C GLY A 166 -20.34 -14.10 21.04
N ASP A 167 -20.13 -12.79 21.21
CA ASP A 167 -21.21 -11.83 20.98
C ASP A 167 -21.46 -11.59 19.48
N ARG A 168 -22.60 -10.98 19.14
CA ARG A 168 -23.02 -10.80 17.75
C ARG A 168 -22.02 -9.93 16.97
N LEU A 169 -21.53 -8.84 17.57
CA LEU A 169 -20.62 -7.93 16.91
C LEU A 169 -19.26 -8.59 16.61
N GLY A 170 -18.68 -9.26 17.60
CA GLY A 170 -17.44 -10.01 17.45
C GLY A 170 -17.56 -11.12 16.41
N HIS A 171 -18.67 -11.86 16.40
CA HIS A 171 -18.94 -12.88 15.38
C HIS A 171 -19.06 -12.28 13.97
N ALA A 172 -19.84 -11.20 13.82
CA ALA A 172 -20.03 -10.53 12.53
C ALA A 172 -18.71 -9.94 11.99
N ALA A 173 -17.92 -9.30 12.85
CA ALA A 173 -16.61 -8.75 12.48
C ALA A 173 -15.63 -9.86 12.03
N GLN A 174 -15.58 -10.99 12.72
CA GLN A 174 -14.73 -12.13 12.34
C GLN A 174 -15.16 -12.75 11.01
N ALA A 175 -16.47 -12.95 10.83
CA ALA A 175 -17.03 -13.47 9.58
C ALA A 175 -16.73 -12.53 8.40
N PHE A 176 -16.89 -11.22 8.61
CA PHE A 176 -16.54 -10.20 7.63
C PHE A 176 -15.05 -10.26 7.29
N LEU A 177 -14.15 -10.16 8.27
CA LEU A 177 -12.69 -10.15 8.07
C LEU A 177 -12.21 -11.38 7.29
N ALA A 178 -12.73 -12.57 7.60
CA ALA A 178 -12.41 -13.79 6.87
C ALA A 178 -12.90 -13.72 5.41
N THR A 179 -14.15 -13.30 5.21
CA THR A 179 -14.80 -13.22 3.89
C THR A 179 -14.12 -12.18 2.99
N VAL A 180 -13.89 -10.97 3.47
CA VAL A 180 -13.25 -9.90 2.69
C VAL A 180 -11.79 -10.24 2.38
N SER A 181 -11.07 -10.94 3.27
CA SER A 181 -9.70 -11.41 2.99
C SER A 181 -9.67 -12.43 1.85
N GLN A 182 -10.60 -13.39 1.83
CA GLN A 182 -10.71 -14.38 0.74
C GLN A 182 -11.08 -13.71 -0.59
N TYR A 183 -12.04 -12.79 -0.56
CA TYR A 183 -12.41 -12.02 -1.74
C TYR A 183 -11.24 -11.20 -2.28
N GLY A 184 -10.54 -10.44 -1.40
CA GLY A 184 -9.38 -9.64 -1.77
C GLY A 184 -8.25 -10.45 -2.40
N PHE A 185 -8.06 -11.71 -1.96
CA PHE A 185 -7.10 -12.62 -2.56
C PHE A 185 -7.46 -12.96 -4.02
N LEU A 186 -8.74 -13.22 -4.31
CA LEU A 186 -9.20 -13.49 -5.66
C LEU A 186 -9.21 -12.23 -6.54
N VAL A 187 -9.65 -11.08 -6.01
CA VAL A 187 -9.57 -9.77 -6.67
C VAL A 187 -8.14 -9.48 -7.14
N SER A 188 -7.17 -9.87 -6.31
CA SER A 188 -5.74 -9.63 -6.53
C SER A 188 -5.02 -10.84 -7.16
N CYS A 189 -5.72 -11.72 -7.86
CA CYS A 189 -5.13 -12.85 -8.59
C CYS A 189 -4.23 -13.76 -7.74
N GLU A 190 -4.73 -14.14 -6.57
CA GLU A 190 -4.04 -14.94 -5.54
C GLU A 190 -2.79 -14.27 -4.95
N SER A 191 -2.86 -12.95 -4.77
CA SER A 191 -1.90 -12.18 -3.98
C SER A 191 -2.61 -11.41 -2.85
N ARG A 192 -1.83 -10.89 -1.90
CA ARG A 192 -2.36 -10.11 -0.77
C ARG A 192 -2.43 -8.60 -1.05
N CYS A 193 -2.38 -8.19 -2.31
CA CYS A 193 -2.29 -6.79 -2.72
C CYS A 193 -3.51 -5.90 -2.39
N ALA A 194 -4.67 -6.51 -2.10
CA ALA A 194 -5.87 -5.81 -1.66
C ALA A 194 -5.91 -5.56 -0.14
N LEU A 195 -4.92 -6.04 0.63
CA LEU A 195 -4.87 -5.95 2.08
C LEU A 195 -3.59 -5.27 2.52
N ASN A 196 -3.71 -4.32 3.45
CA ASN A 196 -2.59 -3.75 4.18
C ASN A 196 -2.91 -3.68 5.67
N ASN A 197 -1.89 -3.76 6.53
CA ASN A 197 -2.04 -3.58 7.97
C ASN A 197 -1.10 -2.49 8.48
N SER A 198 -1.49 -1.82 9.57
CA SER A 198 -0.64 -0.83 10.26
C SER A 198 -0.81 -0.87 11.79
N GLY A 199 0.14 -0.24 12.48
CA GLY A 199 0.29 -0.29 13.94
C GLY A 199 1.53 -1.09 14.38
N PRO A 200 1.50 -1.70 15.58
CA PRO A 200 0.45 -1.54 16.60
C PRO A 200 0.43 -0.13 17.20
N TYR A 201 -0.72 0.35 17.64
CA TYR A 201 -0.87 1.59 18.41
C TYR A 201 -1.26 1.22 19.84
N ARG A 202 -0.52 1.72 20.84
CA ARG A 202 -0.74 1.33 22.24
C ARG A 202 -1.95 2.05 22.83
N LEU A 203 -2.96 1.30 23.28
CA LEU A 203 -4.17 1.84 23.94
C LEU A 203 -4.10 1.76 25.47
N ALA A 204 -3.51 0.69 26.02
CA ALA A 204 -3.30 0.51 27.46
C ALA A 204 -2.00 -0.27 27.73
N GLU A 205 -1.81 -0.76 28.96
CA GLU A 205 -0.69 -1.67 29.25
C GLU A 205 -0.81 -3.03 28.57
N ASP A 206 -2.03 -3.54 28.46
CA ASP A 206 -2.37 -4.86 27.93
C ASP A 206 -3.18 -4.79 26.62
N ARG A 207 -3.35 -3.59 26.04
CA ARG A 207 -4.16 -3.35 24.85
C ARG A 207 -3.41 -2.61 23.75
N GLU A 208 -3.51 -3.14 22.55
CA GLU A 208 -2.97 -2.56 21.31
C GLU A 208 -4.06 -2.50 20.24
N MET A 209 -4.01 -1.49 19.38
CA MET A 209 -4.86 -1.35 18.21
C MET A 209 -4.04 -1.62 16.95
N ILE A 210 -4.56 -2.45 16.06
CA ILE A 210 -4.09 -2.56 14.68
C ILE A 210 -5.16 -2.05 13.74
N ILE A 211 -4.74 -1.67 12.53
CA ILE A 211 -5.64 -1.19 11.49
C ILE A 211 -5.45 -2.08 10.28
N ARG A 212 -6.57 -2.57 9.73
CA ARG A 212 -6.60 -3.41 8.54
C ARG A 212 -7.33 -2.68 7.43
N ASP A 213 -6.62 -2.38 6.35
CA ASP A 213 -7.16 -1.74 5.16
C ASP A 213 -7.41 -2.78 4.08
N PHE A 214 -8.63 -2.76 3.54
CA PHE A 214 -9.06 -3.53 2.38
C PHE A 214 -9.35 -2.57 1.24
N SER A 215 -8.86 -2.89 0.04
CA SER A 215 -8.93 -2.01 -1.13
C SER A 215 -9.32 -2.77 -2.39
N ASP A 216 -9.71 -2.02 -3.43
CA ASP A 216 -10.20 -2.56 -4.70
C ASP A 216 -11.41 -3.51 -4.53
N LEU A 217 -12.30 -3.23 -3.58
CA LEU A 217 -13.41 -4.11 -3.24
C LEU A 217 -14.62 -3.98 -4.18
N ALA A 218 -14.79 -2.83 -4.82
CA ALA A 218 -15.95 -2.52 -5.65
C ALA A 218 -15.54 -2.36 -7.12
N GLU A 219 -16.50 -2.04 -7.98
CA GLU A 219 -16.21 -1.58 -9.34
C GLU A 219 -15.34 -0.30 -9.28
N GLY A 220 -14.05 -0.46 -9.57
CA GLY A 220 -13.03 0.56 -9.41
C GLY A 220 -12.14 0.60 -10.64
N ASP A 221 -10.86 0.28 -10.52
CA ASP A 221 -9.94 0.30 -11.67
C ASP A 221 -9.89 -1.00 -12.44
N TYR A 222 -10.12 -2.13 -11.77
CA TYR A 222 -9.92 -3.45 -12.36
C TYR A 222 -11.08 -3.87 -13.27
N PRO A 223 -10.84 -4.12 -14.57
CA PRO A 223 -11.90 -4.45 -15.52
C PRO A 223 -12.68 -5.72 -15.14
N TRP A 224 -12.04 -6.67 -14.44
CA TRP A 224 -12.68 -7.91 -14.03
C TRP A 224 -13.66 -7.75 -12.87
N LEU A 225 -13.75 -6.57 -12.25
CA LEU A 225 -14.78 -6.27 -11.25
C LEU A 225 -16.04 -5.65 -11.85
N ASP A 226 -15.98 -5.15 -13.09
CA ASP A 226 -17.13 -4.55 -13.78
C ASP A 226 -18.26 -5.58 -13.98
N GLY A 227 -19.45 -5.26 -13.48
CA GLY A 227 -20.61 -6.15 -13.47
C GLY A 227 -20.53 -7.30 -12.47
N VAL A 228 -19.48 -7.35 -11.63
CA VAL A 228 -19.31 -8.37 -10.56
C VAL A 228 -19.43 -7.75 -9.18
N ALA A 229 -18.82 -6.59 -8.98
CA ALA A 229 -18.73 -5.93 -7.68
C ALA A 229 -19.67 -4.71 -7.53
N GLY A 230 -20.66 -4.56 -8.42
CA GLY A 230 -21.55 -3.40 -8.47
C GLY A 230 -22.45 -3.21 -7.25
N ASP A 231 -22.69 -4.27 -6.46
CA ASP A 231 -23.46 -4.22 -5.23
C ASP A 231 -22.62 -3.87 -3.98
N ILE A 232 -21.29 -3.81 -4.11
CA ILE A 232 -20.38 -3.45 -3.01
C ILE A 232 -20.30 -1.92 -2.93
N PRO A 233 -20.75 -1.31 -1.82
CA PRO A 233 -20.91 0.15 -1.75
C PRO A 233 -19.61 0.93 -1.57
N PHE A 234 -18.52 0.27 -1.14
CA PHE A 234 -17.26 0.92 -0.81
C PHE A 234 -16.10 0.20 -1.49
N SER A 235 -15.28 0.93 -2.25
CA SER A 235 -14.07 0.37 -2.85
C SER A 235 -12.97 0.11 -1.80
N ASN A 236 -12.95 0.91 -0.74
CA ASN A 236 -11.99 0.81 0.35
C ASN A 236 -12.71 0.73 1.71
N LEU A 237 -12.26 -0.18 2.57
CA LEU A 237 -12.74 -0.33 3.94
C LEU A 237 -11.56 -0.43 4.90
N THR A 238 -11.62 0.32 6.00
CA THR A 238 -10.64 0.31 7.08
C THR A 238 -11.28 -0.25 8.34
N VAL A 239 -10.69 -1.30 8.90
CA VAL A 239 -11.13 -1.92 10.15
C VAL A 239 -10.11 -1.62 11.23
N THR A 240 -10.53 -0.90 12.27
CA THR A 240 -9.73 -0.71 13.49
C THR A 240 -10.02 -1.86 14.45
N MET A 241 -9.00 -2.52 14.96
CA MET A 241 -9.13 -3.70 15.83
C MET A 241 -8.34 -3.48 17.12
N GLU A 242 -9.03 -3.41 18.26
CA GLU A 242 -8.40 -3.50 19.57
C GLU A 242 -8.19 -4.96 19.94
N ALA A 243 -6.97 -5.28 20.34
CA ALA A 243 -6.59 -6.58 20.86
C ALA A 243 -6.10 -6.45 22.31
N THR A 244 -6.61 -7.31 23.18
CA THR A 244 -6.21 -7.39 24.59
C THR A 244 -5.37 -8.65 24.84
N GLY A 245 -4.32 -8.53 25.65
CA GLY A 245 -3.52 -9.69 26.08
C GLY A 245 -2.62 -10.28 24.99
N CYS A 246 -2.25 -9.50 23.98
CA CYS A 246 -1.16 -9.80 23.06
C CYS A 246 -0.40 -8.55 22.66
N GLN A 247 0.88 -8.73 22.34
CA GLN A 247 1.74 -7.70 21.80
C GLN A 247 2.08 -8.04 20.35
N PHE A 248 1.75 -7.17 19.39
CA PHE A 248 2.19 -7.28 18.01
C PHE A 248 3.65 -6.83 17.91
N TYR A 249 4.56 -7.79 17.87
CA TYR A 249 6.00 -7.51 17.81
C TYR A 249 6.52 -7.38 16.37
N LEU A 250 5.68 -7.72 15.40
CA LEU A 250 5.99 -7.64 13.98
C LEU A 250 4.78 -7.08 13.26
N MET A 251 4.99 -5.98 12.54
CA MET A 251 4.11 -5.42 11.52
C MET A 251 5.04 -5.06 10.36
N ASP A 252 5.05 -5.87 9.31
CA ASP A 252 6.06 -5.78 8.24
C ASP A 252 5.57 -5.00 7.00
N ASP A 253 6.50 -4.70 6.10
CA ASP A 253 6.23 -4.01 4.83
C ASP A 253 5.37 -4.82 3.85
N TRP A 254 5.06 -6.10 4.12
CA TRP A 254 4.09 -6.88 3.33
C TRP A 254 2.68 -6.81 3.91
N GLY A 255 2.45 -5.90 4.86
CA GLY A 255 1.18 -5.78 5.55
C GLY A 255 0.84 -7.04 6.33
N SER A 256 1.83 -7.79 6.84
CA SER A 256 1.61 -8.94 7.73
C SER A 256 1.91 -8.56 9.18
N PHE A 257 1.35 -9.30 10.12
CA PHE A 257 1.68 -9.13 11.53
C PHE A 257 1.87 -10.45 12.25
N GLU A 258 2.65 -10.42 13.32
CA GLU A 258 2.77 -11.50 14.31
C GLU A 258 2.66 -10.92 15.71
N SER A 259 2.13 -11.71 16.63
CA SER A 259 1.97 -11.30 18.03
C SER A 259 2.37 -12.39 19.02
N ARG A 260 2.67 -11.96 20.25
CA ARG A 260 2.98 -12.84 21.39
C ARG A 260 2.18 -12.42 22.63
N PRO A 261 1.43 -13.35 23.26
CA PRO A 261 1.00 -14.63 22.68
C PRO A 261 0.18 -14.40 21.39
N GLU A 262 0.02 -15.44 20.56
CA GLU A 262 -0.63 -15.35 19.24
C GLU A 262 -1.99 -14.65 19.29
N PHE A 263 -2.31 -13.87 18.25
CA PHE A 263 -3.57 -13.16 18.12
C PHE A 263 -4.64 -14.14 17.70
N THR A 264 -5.63 -14.31 18.58
CA THR A 264 -6.76 -15.21 18.38
C THR A 264 -8.06 -14.43 18.42
N ALA A 265 -9.11 -15.02 17.88
CA ALA A 265 -10.46 -14.44 17.80
C ALA A 265 -10.97 -13.90 19.15
N ASP A 266 -10.62 -14.55 20.25
CA ASP A 266 -11.02 -14.17 21.61
C ASP A 266 -10.29 -12.94 22.17
N LYS A 267 -9.18 -12.53 21.54
CA LYS A 267 -8.43 -11.33 21.93
C LYS A 267 -8.97 -10.05 21.31
N LEU A 268 -9.86 -10.16 20.33
CA LEU A 268 -10.53 -9.01 19.70
C LEU A 268 -11.58 -8.44 20.65
N THR A 269 -11.29 -7.29 21.24
CA THR A 269 -12.09 -6.67 22.31
C THR A 269 -12.74 -5.35 21.90
N GLY A 270 -12.38 -4.81 20.75
CA GLY A 270 -13.07 -3.67 20.15
C GLY A 270 -12.88 -3.63 18.65
N VAL A 271 -13.91 -3.14 17.94
CA VAL A 271 -13.90 -3.00 16.48
C VAL A 271 -14.48 -1.67 16.04
N GLY A 272 -13.99 -1.17 14.90
CA GLY A 272 -14.57 -0.04 14.19
C GLY A 272 -14.42 -0.21 12.69
N LEU A 273 -15.30 0.43 11.92
CA LEU A 273 -15.35 0.32 10.47
C LEU A 273 -15.47 1.70 9.83
N TYR A 274 -14.62 1.95 8.84
CA TYR A 274 -14.55 3.22 8.12
C TYR A 274 -14.37 2.99 6.61
N THR A 275 -14.64 4.03 5.83
CA THR A 275 -14.29 4.12 4.41
C THR A 275 -13.60 5.44 4.12
N SER A 276 -12.77 5.47 3.09
CA SER A 276 -12.04 6.66 2.63
C SER A 276 -11.45 6.42 1.24
N ASP A 277 -11.25 7.48 0.47
CA ASP A 277 -10.57 7.46 -0.83
C ASP A 277 -10.09 8.86 -1.23
N ALA A 278 -9.64 9.03 -2.47
CA ALA A 278 -9.17 10.32 -2.98
C ALA A 278 -10.22 11.45 -2.95
N LEU A 279 -11.50 11.13 -2.73
CA LEU A 279 -12.60 12.10 -2.59
C LEU A 279 -13.00 12.37 -1.13
N SER A 280 -12.42 11.68 -0.15
CA SER A 280 -12.70 11.90 1.27
C SER A 280 -11.68 12.81 1.94
N GLY A 281 -12.14 13.67 2.84
CA GLY A 281 -11.30 14.51 3.71
C GLY A 281 -10.77 13.78 4.95
N GLY A 282 -10.83 12.45 4.97
CA GLY A 282 -10.59 11.63 6.15
C GLY A 282 -11.33 10.29 6.11
N TYR A 283 -11.28 9.59 7.23
CA TYR A 283 -12.02 8.35 7.47
C TYR A 283 -13.48 8.65 7.83
N ILE A 284 -14.41 8.04 7.09
CA ILE A 284 -15.86 8.17 7.27
C ILE A 284 -16.37 6.91 7.98
N PRO A 285 -17.00 7.02 9.17
CA PRO A 285 -17.56 5.86 9.88
C PRO A 285 -18.65 5.15 9.07
N VAL A 286 -18.67 3.82 9.10
CA VAL A 286 -19.64 2.99 8.36
C VAL A 286 -20.38 2.09 9.35
N GLY A 287 -21.67 2.36 9.59
CA GLY A 287 -22.49 1.57 10.52
C GLY A 287 -22.13 1.75 12.00
N MET A 288 -21.44 2.82 12.38
CA MET A 288 -20.82 2.98 13.70
C MET A 288 -21.72 3.61 14.78
N GLY A 289 -23.03 3.74 14.54
CA GLY A 289 -23.95 4.35 15.50
C GLY A 289 -24.13 3.53 16.78
N SER A 290 -24.25 2.20 16.67
CA SER A 290 -24.29 1.26 17.79
C SER A 290 -23.63 -0.09 17.45
N ALA A 291 -23.46 -0.95 18.45
CA ALA A 291 -22.92 -2.30 18.23
C ALA A 291 -23.85 -3.15 17.34
N GLU A 292 -25.16 -2.97 17.46
CA GLU A 292 -26.17 -3.65 16.64
C GLU A 292 -26.14 -3.19 15.19
N GLU A 293 -25.99 -1.89 14.95
CA GLU A 293 -25.87 -1.31 13.60
C GLU A 293 -24.58 -1.79 12.93
N LEU A 294 -23.46 -1.78 13.66
CA LEU A 294 -22.17 -2.23 13.12
C LEU A 294 -22.20 -3.72 12.81
N ALA A 295 -22.79 -4.54 13.69
CA ALA A 295 -22.96 -5.96 13.43
C ALA A 295 -23.81 -6.23 12.18
N ALA A 296 -24.94 -5.54 12.02
CA ALA A 296 -25.79 -5.64 10.83
C ALA A 296 -25.05 -5.19 9.56
N THR A 297 -24.21 -4.17 9.67
CA THR A 297 -23.39 -3.67 8.56
C THR A 297 -22.35 -4.70 8.12
N PHE A 298 -21.64 -5.33 9.08
CA PHE A 298 -20.72 -6.42 8.77
C PHE A 298 -21.42 -7.62 8.12
N GLU A 299 -22.61 -7.99 8.60
CA GLU A 299 -23.42 -9.08 8.04
C GLU A 299 -23.83 -8.78 6.59
N ASP A 300 -24.37 -7.58 6.30
CA ASP A 300 -24.76 -7.16 4.94
C ASP A 300 -23.56 -7.12 3.98
N LEU A 301 -22.44 -6.51 4.40
CA LEU A 301 -21.22 -6.48 3.59
C LEU A 301 -20.68 -7.89 3.32
N THR A 302 -20.71 -8.78 4.32
CA THR A 302 -20.32 -10.18 4.18
C THR A 302 -21.14 -10.87 3.08
N ASP A 303 -22.45 -10.70 3.08
CA ASP A 303 -23.33 -11.33 2.10
C ASP A 303 -23.13 -10.78 0.69
N ARG A 304 -22.92 -9.46 0.54
CA ARG A 304 -22.58 -8.84 -0.76
C ARG A 304 -21.26 -9.38 -1.30
N ILE A 305 -20.23 -9.42 -0.45
CA ILE A 305 -18.90 -9.89 -0.83
C ILE A 305 -18.93 -11.37 -1.21
N ARG A 306 -19.69 -12.22 -0.50
CA ARG A 306 -19.86 -13.64 -0.88
C ARG A 306 -20.45 -13.79 -2.27
N LYS A 307 -21.48 -13.01 -2.61
CA LYS A 307 -22.09 -13.04 -3.95
C LYS A 307 -21.08 -12.59 -5.02
N ALA A 308 -20.38 -11.47 -4.79
CA ALA A 308 -19.35 -10.98 -5.70
C ALA A 308 -18.20 -11.99 -5.86
N THR A 309 -17.80 -12.68 -4.79
CA THR A 309 -16.77 -13.73 -4.82
C THR A 309 -17.16 -14.88 -5.75
N VAL A 310 -18.42 -15.35 -5.68
CA VAL A 310 -18.92 -16.43 -6.55
C VAL A 310 -18.92 -16.00 -8.02
N GLU A 311 -19.38 -14.79 -8.33
CA GLU A 311 -19.39 -14.28 -9.71
C GLU A 311 -17.98 -14.03 -10.25
N LEU A 312 -17.07 -13.53 -9.40
CA LEU A 312 -15.66 -13.38 -9.76
C LEU A 312 -15.03 -14.74 -10.08
N TRP A 313 -15.26 -15.76 -9.26
CA TRP A 313 -14.79 -17.13 -9.53
C TRP A 313 -15.27 -17.68 -10.86
N LYS A 314 -16.56 -17.49 -11.19
CA LYS A 314 -17.11 -17.91 -12.48
C LYS A 314 -16.41 -17.22 -13.64
N ARG A 315 -16.07 -15.94 -13.49
CA ARG A 315 -15.34 -15.16 -14.49
C ARG A 315 -13.89 -15.61 -14.63
N THR A 316 -13.16 -15.77 -13.53
CA THR A 316 -11.75 -16.18 -13.56
C THR A 316 -11.58 -17.60 -14.09
N ALA A 317 -12.57 -18.48 -13.86
CA ALA A 317 -12.55 -19.85 -14.36
C ALA A 317 -12.63 -19.96 -15.90
N THR A 318 -13.07 -18.92 -16.60
CA THR A 318 -13.12 -18.91 -18.07
C THR A 318 -11.90 -18.27 -18.73
N TRP A 319 -10.97 -17.73 -17.94
CA TRP A 319 -9.79 -17.05 -18.47
C TRP A 319 -8.80 -18.01 -19.13
N SER A 320 -8.26 -17.55 -20.24
CA SER A 320 -7.03 -18.04 -20.82
C SER A 320 -5.84 -17.73 -19.92
N ARG A 321 -4.71 -18.41 -20.14
CA ARG A 321 -3.47 -18.12 -19.43
C ARG A 321 -3.00 -16.67 -19.64
N ASP A 322 -3.22 -16.10 -20.82
CA ASP A 322 -2.82 -14.72 -21.11
C ASP A 322 -3.67 -13.69 -20.38
N GLU A 323 -4.97 -13.93 -20.23
CA GLU A 323 -5.85 -13.13 -19.36
C GLU A 323 -5.43 -13.23 -17.88
N MET A 324 -5.08 -14.43 -17.40
CA MET A 324 -4.57 -14.63 -16.03
C MET A 324 -3.22 -13.92 -15.81
N MET A 325 -2.33 -13.97 -16.80
CA MET A 325 -1.05 -13.26 -16.78
C MET A 325 -1.27 -11.76 -16.73
N ASP A 326 -2.18 -11.21 -17.55
CA ASP A 326 -2.46 -9.79 -17.59
C ASP A 326 -3.08 -9.33 -16.28
N ALA A 327 -4.09 -10.03 -15.77
CA ALA A 327 -4.75 -9.67 -14.53
C ALA A 327 -3.75 -9.63 -13.36
N GLY A 328 -2.96 -10.69 -13.19
CA GLY A 328 -1.94 -10.74 -12.13
C GLY A 328 -0.83 -9.69 -12.30
N ALA A 329 -0.36 -9.48 -13.54
CA ALA A 329 0.68 -8.48 -13.80
C ALA A 329 0.17 -7.06 -13.54
N LEU A 330 -1.08 -6.76 -13.92
CA LEU A 330 -1.70 -5.46 -13.68
C LEU A 330 -1.96 -5.21 -12.19
N VAL A 331 -2.29 -6.23 -11.39
CA VAL A 331 -2.43 -6.08 -9.93
C VAL A 331 -1.13 -5.60 -9.28
N TYR A 332 0.00 -6.21 -9.63
CA TYR A 332 1.32 -5.84 -9.09
C TYR A 332 1.84 -4.53 -9.68
N PHE A 333 1.68 -4.34 -10.99
CA PHE A 333 2.11 -3.12 -11.67
C PHE A 333 1.35 -1.89 -11.15
N SER A 334 0.04 -1.99 -10.95
CA SER A 334 -0.81 -0.87 -10.56
C SER A 334 -0.90 -0.66 -9.05
N LEU A 335 -0.01 -1.29 -8.26
CA LEU A 335 -0.07 -1.24 -6.80
C LEU A 335 -0.02 0.19 -6.23
N ILE A 336 0.67 1.10 -6.94
CA ILE A 336 0.86 2.49 -6.54
C ILE A 336 -0.15 3.45 -7.19
N LYS A 337 -1.09 2.97 -8.00
CA LYS A 337 -1.98 3.80 -8.85
C LYS A 337 -2.75 4.88 -8.07
N GLU A 338 -3.01 4.67 -6.78
CA GLU A 338 -3.72 5.63 -5.93
C GLU A 338 -3.02 6.98 -5.83
N ILE A 339 -1.69 7.06 -6.03
CA ILE A 339 -1.00 8.36 -6.10
C ILE A 339 -1.53 9.22 -7.26
N ALA A 340 -1.94 8.58 -8.36
CA ALA A 340 -2.52 9.25 -9.51
C ALA A 340 -4.00 9.59 -9.31
N HIS A 341 -4.74 8.77 -8.56
CA HIS A 341 -6.11 9.11 -8.14
C HIS A 341 -6.11 10.32 -7.20
N ILE A 342 -5.24 10.34 -6.20
CA ILE A 342 -5.07 11.49 -5.29
C ILE A 342 -4.72 12.76 -6.06
N ALA A 343 -3.76 12.69 -6.97
CA ALA A 343 -3.37 13.82 -7.81
C ALA A 343 -4.44 14.17 -8.87
N GLY A 344 -5.46 13.32 -9.03
CA GLY A 344 -6.51 13.44 -10.05
C GLY A 344 -5.96 13.47 -11.47
N VAL A 345 -4.94 12.68 -11.76
CA VAL A 345 -4.34 12.51 -13.10
C VAL A 345 -4.39 11.07 -13.59
N TYR A 346 -5.16 10.21 -12.91
CA TYR A 346 -5.30 8.81 -13.29
C TYR A 346 -5.85 8.68 -14.71
N ASP A 347 -5.24 7.80 -15.50
CA ASP A 347 -5.74 7.38 -16.81
C ASP A 347 -5.75 5.86 -16.86
N VAL A 348 -6.85 5.26 -17.29
CA VAL A 348 -6.96 3.80 -17.35
C VAL A 348 -5.90 3.17 -18.27
N ASN A 349 -5.49 3.85 -19.33
CA ASN A 349 -4.49 3.34 -20.27
C ASN A 349 -3.07 3.37 -19.67
N ASP A 350 -2.84 4.21 -18.66
CA ASP A 350 -1.57 4.26 -17.94
C ASP A 350 -1.38 3.03 -17.05
N TRP A 351 -2.46 2.51 -16.47
CA TRP A 351 -2.40 1.57 -15.37
C TRP A 351 -2.98 0.19 -15.67
N MET A 352 -3.94 0.07 -16.59
CA MET A 352 -4.67 -1.17 -16.90
C MET A 352 -4.26 -1.78 -18.25
N THR A 353 -3.00 -1.56 -18.65
CA THR A 353 -2.39 -2.15 -19.85
C THR A 353 -0.93 -2.55 -19.60
N ILE A 354 -0.46 -3.59 -20.29
CA ILE A 354 0.92 -4.08 -20.27
C ILE A 354 1.77 -3.27 -21.24
N ASP A 355 2.98 -2.87 -20.83
CA ASP A 355 3.93 -2.18 -21.71
C ASP A 355 4.42 -3.14 -22.82
N PRO A 356 4.39 -2.77 -24.11
CA PRO A 356 4.86 -3.65 -25.18
C PRO A 356 6.33 -4.10 -25.04
N ARG A 357 7.18 -3.29 -24.39
CA ARG A 357 8.58 -3.63 -24.10
C ARG A 357 8.70 -4.72 -23.03
N ALA A 358 7.74 -4.82 -22.13
CA ALA A 358 7.62 -5.92 -21.18
C ALA A 358 6.98 -7.15 -21.84
N ASP A 359 5.90 -6.93 -22.61
CA ASP A 359 5.10 -7.99 -23.24
C ASP A 359 5.91 -8.88 -24.18
N ARG A 360 6.97 -8.34 -24.81
CA ARG A 360 7.89 -9.12 -25.66
C ARG A 360 8.54 -10.32 -24.96
N PHE A 361 8.56 -10.34 -23.63
CA PHE A 361 9.10 -11.43 -22.81
C PHE A 361 8.03 -12.44 -22.35
N ARG A 362 6.74 -12.22 -22.64
CA ARG A 362 5.63 -13.08 -22.20
C ARG A 362 5.86 -14.56 -22.50
N SER A 363 6.32 -14.87 -23.72
CA SER A 363 6.56 -16.26 -24.15
C SER A 363 7.69 -16.94 -23.38
N LEU A 364 8.61 -16.18 -22.79
CA LEU A 364 9.67 -16.69 -21.91
C LEU A 364 9.11 -17.04 -20.52
N PHE A 365 8.14 -16.27 -20.03
CA PHE A 365 7.53 -16.44 -18.71
C PHE A 365 6.47 -17.55 -18.68
N ASN A 366 6.89 -18.76 -19.05
CA ASN A 366 6.18 -19.99 -18.70
C ASN A 366 6.37 -20.33 -17.21
N ASP A 367 5.60 -21.28 -16.70
CA ASP A 367 5.54 -21.54 -15.25
C ASP A 367 6.87 -22.09 -14.68
N GLU A 368 7.61 -22.88 -15.45
CA GLU A 368 8.91 -23.43 -15.03
C GLU A 368 9.97 -22.32 -14.96
N PHE A 369 10.13 -21.57 -16.05
CA PHE A 369 11.08 -20.46 -16.09
C PHE A 369 10.71 -19.39 -15.07
N GLY A 370 9.43 -19.03 -14.97
CA GLY A 370 8.94 -18.02 -14.04
C GLY A 370 9.25 -18.39 -12.59
N ARG A 371 8.97 -19.64 -12.19
CA ARG A 371 9.27 -20.15 -10.85
C ARG A 371 10.78 -20.14 -10.58
N ASP A 372 11.57 -20.73 -11.47
CA ASP A 372 13.00 -20.94 -11.23
C ASP A 372 13.76 -19.62 -11.27
N PHE A 373 13.51 -18.78 -12.27
CA PHE A 373 14.16 -17.47 -12.37
C PHE A 373 13.80 -16.57 -11.19
N LEU A 374 12.52 -16.51 -10.79
CA LEU A 374 12.12 -15.73 -9.63
C LEU A 374 12.81 -16.27 -8.36
N GLY A 375 12.82 -17.59 -8.16
CA GLY A 375 13.50 -18.23 -7.03
C GLY A 375 14.99 -17.89 -6.93
N GLU A 376 15.70 -17.90 -8.06
CA GLU A 376 17.11 -17.50 -8.13
C GLU A 376 17.30 -16.01 -7.83
N MET A 377 16.40 -15.14 -8.32
CA MET A 377 16.47 -13.69 -8.14
C MET A 377 16.17 -13.26 -6.70
N VAL A 378 15.05 -13.72 -6.11
CA VAL A 378 14.52 -13.17 -4.86
C VAL A 378 14.77 -14.04 -3.64
N GLY A 379 15.01 -15.34 -3.82
CA GLY A 379 15.25 -16.29 -2.73
C GLY A 379 16.72 -16.63 -2.56
N LEU A 380 17.33 -17.19 -3.60
CA LEU A 380 18.71 -17.69 -3.58
C LEU A 380 19.74 -16.57 -3.75
N VAL A 381 19.38 -15.48 -4.43
CA VAL A 381 20.25 -14.32 -4.70
C VAL A 381 21.54 -14.77 -5.41
N SER A 382 21.36 -15.58 -6.45
CA SER A 382 22.46 -16.28 -7.14
C SER A 382 22.80 -15.69 -8.50
N LEU A 383 22.02 -14.72 -8.98
CA LEU A 383 22.16 -14.20 -10.33
C LEU A 383 23.51 -13.46 -10.50
N PRO A 384 24.06 -13.40 -11.73
CA PRO A 384 25.36 -12.78 -11.98
C PRO A 384 25.48 -11.33 -11.49
N SER A 385 24.43 -10.53 -11.68
CA SER A 385 24.38 -9.13 -11.23
C SER A 385 24.45 -8.95 -9.71
N GLN A 386 24.04 -9.98 -8.96
CA GLN A 386 23.98 -9.98 -7.50
C GLN A 386 25.31 -10.35 -6.85
N GLN A 387 26.29 -10.84 -7.62
CA GLN A 387 27.58 -11.29 -7.09
C GLN A 387 28.51 -10.11 -6.80
N LEU A 388 29.06 -10.06 -5.59
CA LEU A 388 30.06 -9.09 -5.17
C LEU A 388 31.46 -9.69 -5.12
N ASN A 389 32.44 -8.82 -4.91
CA ASN A 389 33.80 -9.26 -4.61
C ASN A 389 33.85 -10.02 -3.28
N ARG A 390 34.80 -10.95 -3.12
CA ARG A 390 34.92 -11.85 -1.96
C ARG A 390 35.24 -11.17 -0.63
N TYR A 391 35.49 -9.86 -0.60
CA TYR A 391 35.75 -9.09 0.61
C TYR A 391 34.49 -8.38 1.15
N ALA A 392 33.36 -8.47 0.45
CA ALA A 392 32.08 -7.95 0.90
C ALA A 392 31.20 -9.08 1.46
N MET A 393 30.28 -8.73 2.37
CA MET A 393 29.25 -9.63 2.88
C MET A 393 27.92 -8.90 2.91
N MET A 394 26.84 -9.62 2.61
CA MET A 394 25.47 -9.10 2.74
C MET A 394 25.11 -8.92 4.23
N GLN A 395 24.13 -8.06 4.53
CA GLN A 395 23.66 -7.85 5.90
C GLN A 395 23.05 -9.12 6.54
N HIS A 396 22.26 -9.87 5.76
CA HIS A 396 21.43 -10.96 6.28
C HIS A 396 22.03 -12.36 6.08
N ASN A 397 23.08 -12.47 5.27
CA ASN A 397 23.88 -13.68 5.11
C ASN A 397 25.35 -13.29 4.87
N ASN A 398 26.30 -14.12 5.29
CA ASN A 398 27.72 -13.80 5.13
C ASN A 398 28.25 -14.08 3.70
N ASN A 399 27.37 -14.23 2.71
CA ASN A 399 27.79 -14.46 1.33
C ASN A 399 28.17 -13.13 0.66
N PRO A 400 29.10 -13.14 -0.31
CA PRO A 400 29.50 -11.96 -1.07
C PRO A 400 28.47 -11.65 -2.16
N VAL A 401 27.24 -11.35 -1.75
CA VAL A 401 26.12 -11.05 -2.64
C VAL A 401 25.41 -9.76 -2.22
N ARG A 402 24.61 -9.21 -3.12
CA ARG A 402 23.68 -8.11 -2.86
C ARG A 402 22.36 -8.39 -3.56
N TYR A 403 21.26 -8.02 -2.92
CA TYR A 403 19.92 -8.25 -3.45
C TYR A 403 19.63 -7.48 -4.76
N ILE A 404 19.96 -6.18 -4.80
CA ILE A 404 19.70 -5.28 -5.94
C ILE A 404 20.99 -4.60 -6.40
N SER A 405 21.24 -4.54 -7.70
CA SER A 405 22.41 -3.87 -8.26
C SER A 405 22.34 -2.35 -8.05
N GLN A 406 23.43 -1.77 -7.56
CA GLN A 406 23.57 -0.31 -7.42
C GLN A 406 23.84 0.39 -8.77
N ILE A 407 23.70 1.71 -8.80
CA ILE A 407 24.17 2.55 -9.89
C ILE A 407 25.69 2.75 -9.72
N PRO A 408 26.54 2.43 -10.72
CA PRO A 408 27.98 2.57 -10.60
C PRO A 408 28.41 4.04 -10.62
N TYR A 409 29.40 4.43 -9.81
CA TYR A 409 29.90 5.82 -9.73
C TYR A 409 30.53 6.35 -11.03
N SER A 410 30.89 5.46 -11.96
CA SER A 410 31.42 5.84 -13.28
C SER A 410 30.43 6.69 -14.08
N VAL A 411 29.12 6.64 -13.79
CA VAL A 411 28.11 7.49 -14.46
C VAL A 411 28.37 8.99 -14.28
N LEU A 412 29.07 9.40 -13.22
CA LEU A 412 29.38 10.81 -12.95
C LEU A 412 30.42 11.40 -13.91
N GLN A 413 31.18 10.56 -14.59
CA GLN A 413 32.25 10.96 -15.51
C GLN A 413 31.94 10.63 -16.98
N ARG A 414 30.83 9.93 -17.24
CA ARG A 414 30.49 9.44 -18.58
C ARG A 414 29.38 10.29 -19.18
N GLU A 415 29.70 10.93 -20.30
CA GLU A 415 28.68 11.57 -21.13
C GLU A 415 27.75 10.50 -21.74
N GLY A 416 26.44 10.69 -21.64
CA GLY A 416 25.43 9.86 -22.33
C GLY A 416 24.98 8.58 -21.60
N THR A 417 25.67 8.07 -20.59
CA THR A 417 25.28 6.84 -19.84
C THR A 417 24.30 7.11 -18.70
N GLY A 418 23.39 8.07 -18.88
CA GLY A 418 22.36 8.45 -17.91
C GLY A 418 21.03 8.76 -18.58
N GLY A 419 20.85 8.35 -19.84
CA GLY A 419 19.65 8.64 -20.61
C GLY A 419 18.39 8.12 -19.92
N LYS A 420 17.31 8.88 -20.03
CA LYS A 420 15.98 8.44 -19.57
C LYS A 420 15.48 7.30 -20.45
N LEU A 421 14.64 6.45 -19.89
CA LEU A 421 13.85 5.49 -20.64
C LEU A 421 13.02 6.22 -21.69
N ALA A 422 12.79 5.53 -22.82
CA ALA A 422 11.90 6.04 -23.85
C ALA A 422 10.48 6.25 -23.28
N PRO A 423 9.73 7.25 -23.78
CA PRO A 423 8.37 7.52 -23.32
C PRO A 423 7.46 6.29 -23.40
N ILE A 424 6.47 6.23 -22.53
CA ILE A 424 5.45 5.18 -22.52
C ILE A 424 4.64 5.24 -23.83
N GLY A 425 4.50 4.08 -24.46
CA GLY A 425 3.63 3.90 -25.62
C GLY A 425 2.24 3.39 -25.23
N PRO A 426 1.34 3.18 -26.20
CA PRO A 426 0.08 2.48 -25.97
C PRO A 426 0.37 1.06 -25.47
N GLY A 427 -0.30 0.65 -24.40
CA GLY A 427 -0.18 -0.70 -23.86
C GLY A 427 -1.10 -1.71 -24.55
N VAL A 428 -0.92 -2.98 -24.20
CA VAL A 428 -1.73 -4.11 -24.66
C VAL A 428 -2.45 -4.78 -23.49
N SER A 429 -3.59 -5.40 -23.74
CA SER A 429 -4.30 -6.22 -22.76
C SER A 429 -5.14 -7.27 -23.46
N HIS A 430 -5.17 -8.47 -22.90
CA HIS A 430 -6.03 -9.58 -23.30
C HIS A 430 -7.35 -9.57 -22.52
N LEU A 431 -7.48 -8.70 -21.52
CA LEU A 431 -8.70 -8.54 -20.74
C LEU A 431 -9.70 -7.62 -21.45
N PRO A 432 -11.00 -7.74 -21.13
CA PRO A 432 -12.01 -6.79 -21.60
C PRO A 432 -11.65 -5.34 -21.25
N PRO A 433 -12.06 -4.36 -22.08
CA PRO A 433 -11.86 -2.95 -21.77
C PRO A 433 -12.62 -2.58 -20.49
N LYS A 434 -12.01 -1.69 -19.71
CA LYS A 434 -12.61 -1.13 -18.50
C LYS A 434 -13.85 -0.30 -18.84
N GLN A 435 -14.93 -0.48 -18.08
CA GLN A 435 -16.09 0.42 -18.12
C GLN A 435 -15.77 1.72 -17.37
N ASP A 436 -16.22 2.86 -17.90
CA ASP A 436 -15.97 4.18 -17.29
C ASP A 436 -16.88 4.43 -16.07
N LEU A 437 -16.63 3.69 -15.00
CA LEU A 437 -17.41 3.73 -13.78
C LEU A 437 -16.56 3.33 -12.58
N TYR A 438 -16.55 4.20 -11.57
CA TYR A 438 -15.70 4.11 -10.39
C TYR A 438 -16.53 4.35 -9.13
N THR A 439 -16.59 3.36 -8.24
CA THR A 439 -17.24 3.46 -6.93
C THR A 439 -16.33 4.19 -5.95
N THR A 440 -16.81 5.32 -5.44
CA THR A 440 -16.09 6.20 -4.51
C THR A 440 -16.96 6.53 -3.30
N THR A 441 -16.39 7.19 -2.30
CA THR A 441 -17.10 7.77 -1.15
C THR A 441 -18.14 8.81 -1.54
N ALA A 442 -18.03 9.39 -2.74
CA ALA A 442 -18.99 10.34 -3.30
C ALA A 442 -20.00 9.69 -4.28
N GLY A 443 -20.09 8.36 -4.30
CA GLY A 443 -20.94 7.58 -5.20
C GLY A 443 -20.19 7.05 -6.43
N ARG A 444 -20.95 6.60 -7.44
CA ARG A 444 -20.40 6.05 -8.68
C ARG A 444 -20.23 7.16 -9.71
N LEU A 445 -19.00 7.36 -10.19
CA LEU A 445 -18.63 8.48 -11.06
C LEU A 445 -17.89 7.98 -12.31
N PRO A 446 -18.03 8.69 -13.45
CA PRO A 446 -17.11 8.52 -14.58
C PRO A 446 -15.73 9.11 -14.23
N LEU A 447 -14.66 8.63 -14.87
CA LEU A 447 -13.28 8.98 -14.55
C LEU A 447 -12.99 10.47 -14.66
N ALA A 448 -13.54 11.13 -15.69
CA ALA A 448 -13.32 12.56 -15.90
C ALA A 448 -13.82 13.39 -14.71
N GLU A 449 -14.97 13.01 -14.14
CA GLU A 449 -15.54 13.66 -12.96
C GLU A 449 -14.78 13.27 -11.70
N TYR A 450 -14.42 12.00 -11.53
CA TYR A 450 -13.60 11.54 -10.41
C TYR A 450 -12.29 12.33 -10.31
N ASN A 451 -11.51 12.40 -11.40
CA ASN A 451 -10.27 13.16 -11.47
C ASN A 451 -10.48 14.65 -11.18
N ALA A 452 -11.56 15.26 -11.71
CA ALA A 452 -11.84 16.67 -11.47
C ALA A 452 -12.12 16.96 -9.99
N ARG A 453 -12.90 16.10 -9.33
CA ARG A 453 -13.19 16.22 -7.89
C ARG A 453 -11.96 15.95 -7.04
N ALA A 454 -11.13 14.96 -7.38
CA ALA A 454 -9.91 14.64 -6.66
C ALA A 454 -8.88 15.80 -6.69
N ARG A 455 -8.73 16.47 -7.83
CA ARG A 455 -7.90 17.70 -7.95
C ARG A 455 -8.44 18.87 -7.14
N ALA A 456 -9.77 18.98 -7.02
CA ALA A 456 -10.40 20.08 -6.31
C ALA A 456 -10.43 19.87 -4.78
N LEU A 457 -10.30 18.62 -4.32
CA LEU A 457 -10.34 18.31 -2.89
C LEU A 457 -9.05 18.73 -2.19
N GLN A 458 -9.18 19.63 -1.22
CA GLN A 458 -8.16 19.92 -0.23
C GLN A 458 -8.68 19.50 1.14
N PRO A 459 -8.13 18.43 1.76
CA PRO A 459 -8.51 18.04 3.12
C PRO A 459 -8.28 19.19 4.10
N ALA A 460 -9.23 19.44 4.99
CA ALA A 460 -9.16 20.56 5.93
C ALA A 460 -7.93 20.49 6.84
N GLN A 461 -7.49 19.27 7.20
CA GLN A 461 -6.29 18.98 7.99
C GLN A 461 -4.98 19.34 7.26
N MET A 462 -5.06 19.60 5.95
CA MET A 462 -3.93 19.99 5.09
C MET A 462 -4.04 21.44 4.61
N ALA A 463 -4.87 22.26 5.28
CA ALA A 463 -4.83 23.69 5.09
C ALA A 463 -3.42 24.25 5.39
N PRO A 464 -2.97 25.33 4.72
CA PRO A 464 -1.61 25.85 4.85
C PRO A 464 -1.16 26.09 6.30
N GLU A 465 -2.06 26.50 7.17
CA GLU A 465 -1.85 26.73 8.60
C GLU A 465 -1.57 25.46 9.42
N TYR A 466 -1.98 24.28 8.93
CA TYR A 466 -1.81 23.00 9.64
C TYR A 466 -0.70 22.12 9.07
N ARG A 467 -0.24 22.41 7.85
CA ARG A 467 0.64 21.55 7.05
C ARG A 467 1.85 21.04 7.85
N PHE A 468 2.48 21.91 8.63
CA PHE A 468 3.72 21.61 9.37
C PHE A 468 3.49 21.32 10.86
N ILE A 469 2.25 21.13 11.30
CA ILE A 469 1.96 20.70 12.67
C ILE A 469 2.12 19.18 12.77
N CYS A 470 3.15 18.74 13.47
CA CYS A 470 3.43 17.34 13.80
C CYS A 470 3.18 17.06 15.29
N ASP A 471 3.25 15.79 15.70
CA ASP A 471 3.01 15.39 17.09
C ASP A 471 4.07 15.97 18.03
N THR A 472 5.28 16.24 17.52
CA THR A 472 6.32 16.98 18.26
C THR A 472 5.89 18.43 18.53
N THR A 473 5.27 19.10 17.55
CA THR A 473 4.74 20.47 17.75
C THR A 473 3.62 20.44 18.79
N ALA A 474 2.70 19.50 18.68
CA ALA A 474 1.60 19.34 19.62
C ALA A 474 2.08 19.10 21.06
N LYS A 475 3.14 18.30 21.24
CA LYS A 475 3.76 18.04 22.55
C LYS A 475 4.38 19.26 23.21
N PHE A 476 5.12 20.08 22.45
CA PHE A 476 5.87 21.22 23.01
C PHE A 476 5.08 22.53 23.00
N HIS A 477 4.04 22.62 22.18
CA HIS A 477 3.18 23.81 22.05
C HIS A 477 1.69 23.44 22.11
N PRO A 478 1.21 22.77 23.18
CA PRO A 478 -0.19 22.35 23.27
C PRO A 478 -1.17 23.53 23.36
N ASP A 479 -0.71 24.69 23.84
CA ASP A 479 -1.54 25.91 23.96
C ASP A 479 -1.59 26.72 22.65
N ASP A 480 -0.84 26.32 21.62
CA ASP A 480 -0.89 26.99 20.31
C ASP A 480 -2.29 26.86 19.69
N ALA A 481 -2.83 27.99 19.22
CA ALA A 481 -4.18 28.05 18.69
C ALA A 481 -4.38 27.17 17.44
N GLN A 482 -3.36 27.04 16.58
CA GLN A 482 -3.41 26.21 15.39
C GLN A 482 -3.33 24.72 15.74
N VAL A 483 -2.52 24.34 16.74
CA VAL A 483 -2.48 22.97 17.27
C VAL A 483 -3.84 22.58 17.83
N GLN A 484 -4.41 23.44 18.69
CA GLN A 484 -5.75 23.23 19.26
C GLN A 484 -6.83 23.11 18.19
N ALA A 485 -6.79 23.97 17.17
CA ALA A 485 -7.73 23.95 16.05
C ALA A 485 -7.62 22.65 15.23
N LEU A 486 -6.41 22.19 14.91
CA LEU A 486 -6.19 20.94 14.17
C LEU A 486 -6.73 19.72 14.94
N TYR A 487 -6.49 19.65 16.25
CA TYR A 487 -7.04 18.56 17.07
C TYR A 487 -8.57 18.63 17.12
N ARG A 488 -9.16 19.81 17.32
CA ARG A 488 -10.62 19.96 17.33
C ARG A 488 -11.27 19.57 16.01
N LEU A 489 -10.67 19.99 14.88
CA LEU A 489 -11.10 19.60 13.54
C LEU A 489 -11.12 18.08 13.38
N GLU A 490 -10.05 17.41 13.83
CA GLU A 490 -9.94 15.96 13.75
C GLU A 490 -10.96 15.22 14.63
N GLN A 491 -11.35 15.83 15.75
CA GLN A 491 -12.31 15.32 16.72
C GLN A 491 -13.78 15.56 16.32
N GLU A 492 -14.06 16.33 15.26
CA GLU A 492 -15.42 16.61 14.81
C GLU A 492 -16.21 15.33 14.50
N GLY A 493 -17.44 15.27 15.00
CA GLY A 493 -18.33 14.11 14.86
C GLY A 493 -17.94 12.89 15.70
N SER A 494 -16.89 12.98 16.52
CA SER A 494 -16.45 11.91 17.42
C SER A 494 -16.82 12.19 18.89
N PRO A 495 -16.71 11.20 19.80
CA PRO A 495 -16.84 11.41 21.25
C PRO A 495 -15.85 12.44 21.83
N LEU A 496 -14.77 12.74 21.12
CA LEU A 496 -13.74 13.71 21.52
C LEU A 496 -14.07 15.14 21.08
N ALA A 497 -15.22 15.40 20.46
CA ALA A 497 -15.54 16.71 19.90
C ALA A 497 -15.30 17.86 20.89
N GLY A 498 -14.49 18.82 20.47
CA GLY A 498 -14.16 20.03 21.25
C GLY A 498 -13.15 19.86 22.37
N ARG A 499 -12.55 18.67 22.55
CA ARG A 499 -11.59 18.41 23.63
C ARG A 499 -10.21 19.04 23.40
N GLY A 500 -9.78 19.18 22.14
CA GLY A 500 -8.48 19.72 21.78
C GLY A 500 -7.31 18.75 22.03
N VAL A 501 -6.09 19.29 22.07
CA VAL A 501 -4.86 18.53 22.33
C VAL A 501 -4.66 18.27 23.83
N GLY A 502 -3.88 17.24 24.17
CA GLY A 502 -3.43 16.95 25.53
C GLY A 502 -4.22 15.86 26.25
N LEU A 503 -5.13 15.17 25.55
CA LEU A 503 -5.81 14.00 26.10
C LEU A 503 -4.82 12.86 26.34
N SER A 504 -4.82 12.31 27.55
CA SER A 504 -4.15 11.05 27.83
C SER A 504 -4.98 9.86 27.30
N ARG A 505 -4.37 8.68 27.22
CA ARG A 505 -5.10 7.44 26.88
C ARG A 505 -6.22 7.15 27.87
N ASP A 506 -6.01 7.46 29.16
CA ASP A 506 -7.00 7.27 30.21
C ASP A 506 -8.18 8.23 30.04
N ASP A 507 -7.92 9.47 29.59
CA ASP A 507 -8.99 10.43 29.27
C ASP A 507 -9.85 9.94 28.09
N VAL A 508 -9.20 9.45 27.03
CA VAL A 508 -9.90 8.90 25.85
C VAL A 508 -10.72 7.67 26.23
N GLU A 509 -10.15 6.77 27.05
CA GLU A 509 -10.84 5.57 27.52
C GLU A 509 -12.03 5.91 28.45
N ALA A 510 -11.89 6.92 29.32
CA ALA A 510 -12.98 7.39 30.17
C ALA A 510 -14.14 7.95 29.33
N ILE A 511 -13.83 8.72 28.27
CA ILE A 511 -14.83 9.23 27.33
C ILE A 511 -15.53 8.10 26.58
N ARG A 512 -14.77 7.14 26.06
CA ARG A 512 -15.31 5.96 25.39
C ARG A 512 -16.22 5.14 26.32
N SER A 513 -15.77 4.89 27.55
CA SER A 513 -16.51 4.09 28.54
C SER A 513 -17.82 4.75 28.96
N ALA A 514 -17.93 6.07 28.88
CA ALA A 514 -19.18 6.78 29.18
C ALA A 514 -20.26 6.63 28.08
N ARG A 515 -19.89 6.12 26.89
CA ARG A 515 -20.81 5.85 25.78
C ARG A 515 -21.37 4.42 25.81
N ALA A 516 -20.56 3.47 26.29
CA ALA A 516 -20.91 2.05 26.40
C ALA A 516 -21.91 1.81 27.53
#